data_AF-A0A034WUT4-F1
#
_entry.id   AF-A0A034WUT4-F1
#
_cell.length_a   1.000
_cell.length_b   1.000
_cell.length_c   1.000
_cell.angle_alpha   90.00
_cell.angle_beta   90.00
_cell.angle_gamma   90.00
#
_symmetry.space_group_name_H-M   'P 1'
#
loop_
_entity.id
_entity.type
_entity.pdbx_description
1 polymer ?
#
loop_
_entity_poly.entity_id
_entity_poly.type
_entity_poly.pdbx_seq_one_letter_code
_entity_poly.pdbx_strand_id
1 'polypeptide(L)'
;QYQMQELYISKRFEGEDLVKEVYGNFRIGDESVDYAVLSLSVNTNNTMIRHLQIASKFITKDRHFDERLAVCATTLGMGWWYSEKCLQSMMLHSVRAYVKAPTVIA
;
A
#
# COMPACT_ATOMS: atom_id res chain seq x y z
N GLN A 1 -22.41 -17.00 3.67
CA GLN A 1 -21.51 -17.50 2.62
C GLN A 1 -20.73 -16.31 2.10
N TYR A 2 -19.40 -16.29 2.22
CA TYR A 2 -18.60 -15.14 1.79
C TYR A 2 -18.35 -15.21 0.28
N GLN A 3 -18.66 -14.13 -0.44
CA GLN A 3 -18.33 -14.00 -1.85
C GLN A 3 -16.83 -13.69 -2.00
N MET A 4 -16.14 -14.48 -2.81
CA MET A 4 -14.74 -14.19 -3.15
C MET A 4 -14.67 -12.91 -3.96
N GLN A 5 -13.79 -12.01 -3.54
CA GLN A 5 -13.54 -10.74 -4.22
C GLN A 5 -12.14 -10.75 -4.82
N GLU A 6 -11.99 -10.06 -5.94
CA GLU A 6 -10.70 -9.82 -6.59
C GLU A 6 -10.32 -8.36 -6.43
N LEU A 7 -9.04 -8.09 -6.17
CA LEU A 7 -8.48 -6.76 -6.08
C LEU A 7 -7.55 -6.52 -7.27
N TYR A 8 -7.77 -5.39 -7.94
CA TYR A 8 -6.95 -4.91 -9.05
C TYR A 8 -6.27 -3.61 -8.62
N ILE A 9 -4.93 -3.60 -8.62
CA ILE A 9 -4.14 -2.38 -8.43
C ILE A 9 -3.46 -2.07 -9.75
N SER A 10 -3.68 -0.87 -10.29
CA SER A 10 -3.10 -0.46 -11.57
C SER A 10 -2.33 0.84 -11.45
N LYS A 11 -1.16 0.90 -12.08
CA LYS A 11 -0.32 2.10 -12.17
C LYS A 11 0.02 2.40 -13.62
N ARG A 12 0.08 3.68 -13.96
CA ARG A 12 0.48 4.16 -15.28
C ARG A 12 1.34 5.40 -15.10
N PHE A 13 2.54 5.38 -15.65
CA PHE A 13 3.37 6.57 -15.78
C PHE A 13 3.19 7.17 -17.17
N GLU A 14 3.45 8.47 -17.29
CA GLU A 14 3.40 9.14 -18.59
C GLU A 14 4.41 8.49 -19.55
N GLY A 15 3.96 8.12 -20.74
CA GLY A 15 4.78 7.41 -21.73
C GLY A 15 4.97 5.91 -21.49
N GLU A 16 4.41 5.35 -20.40
CA GLU A 16 4.49 3.92 -20.09
C GLU A 16 3.13 3.21 -20.20
N ASP A 17 3.20 1.89 -20.40
CA ASP A 17 2.05 1.01 -20.38
C ASP A 17 1.45 0.85 -18.97
N LEU A 18 0.15 0.56 -18.92
CA LEU A 18 -0.56 0.28 -17.68
C LEU A 18 -0.05 -1.04 -17.07
N VAL A 19 0.59 -0.96 -15.92
CA VAL A 19 0.99 -2.13 -15.13
C VAL A 19 -0.14 -2.49 -14.16
N LYS A 20 -0.50 -3.78 -14.09
CA LYS A 20 -1.57 -4.31 -13.24
C LYS A 20 -1.06 -5.38 -12.28
N GLU A 21 -1.53 -5.31 -11.04
CA GLU A 21 -1.39 -6.35 -10.02
C GLU A 21 -2.79 -6.90 -9.73
N VAL A 22 -2.93 -8.22 -9.86
CA VAL A 22 -4.20 -8.92 -9.65
C VAL A 22 -4.08 -9.84 -8.46
N TYR A 23 -4.95 -9.61 -7.48
CA TYR A 23 -5.04 -10.41 -6.29
C TYR A 23 -6.40 -11.12 -6.24
N GLY A 24 -6.38 -12.43 -6.26
CA GLY A 24 -7.56 -13.25 -6.00
C GLY A 24 -7.83 -13.38 -4.50
N ASN A 25 -9.05 -13.79 -4.17
CA ASN A 25 -9.50 -14.06 -2.80
C ASN A 25 -9.13 -12.94 -1.81
N PHE A 26 -9.25 -11.69 -2.25
CA PHE A 26 -8.92 -10.53 -1.45
C PHE A 26 -9.94 -10.37 -0.33
N ARG A 27 -9.46 -10.31 0.90
CA ARG A 27 -10.30 -10.09 2.08
C ARG A 27 -9.61 -9.20 3.08
N ILE A 28 -10.35 -8.22 3.59
CA ILE A 28 -9.98 -7.40 4.73
C ILE A 28 -10.75 -7.84 5.97
N GLY A 29 -10.13 -7.70 7.13
CA GLY A 29 -10.80 -7.83 8.40
C GLY A 29 -11.64 -6.62 8.74
N ASP A 30 -12.36 -6.71 9.85
CA ASP A 30 -13.08 -5.59 10.43
C ASP A 30 -12.18 -4.74 11.33
N GLU A 31 -12.78 -3.78 12.01
CA GLU A 31 -12.07 -2.87 12.93
C GLU A 31 -11.39 -3.60 14.11
N SER A 32 -11.94 -4.73 14.57
CA SER A 32 -11.38 -5.47 15.72
C SER A 32 -10.00 -6.07 15.42
N VAL A 33 -9.69 -6.24 14.13
CA VAL A 33 -8.39 -6.70 13.63
C VAL A 33 -7.70 -5.63 12.78
N ASP A 34 -8.08 -4.36 12.97
CA ASP A 34 -7.45 -3.19 12.34
C ASP A 34 -7.46 -3.25 10.81
N TYR A 35 -8.57 -3.74 10.25
CA TYR A 35 -8.74 -3.89 8.81
C TYR A 35 -7.60 -4.67 8.15
N ALA A 36 -7.02 -5.64 8.85
CA ALA A 36 -5.89 -6.42 8.35
C ALA A 36 -6.23 -7.18 7.05
N VAL A 37 -5.25 -7.35 6.18
CA VAL A 37 -5.39 -8.20 4.99
C VAL A 37 -5.43 -9.66 5.43
N LEU A 38 -6.62 -10.27 5.41
CA LEU A 38 -6.84 -11.63 5.91
C LEU A 38 -6.52 -12.70 4.87
N SER A 39 -6.76 -12.42 3.59
CA SER A 39 -6.43 -13.34 2.51
C SER A 39 -6.11 -12.60 1.22
N LEU A 40 -5.18 -13.18 0.48
CA LEU A 40 -4.67 -12.65 -0.78
C LEU A 40 -4.03 -13.80 -1.55
N SER A 41 -4.49 -14.10 -2.77
CA SER A 41 -3.78 -14.98 -3.71
C SER A 41 -3.17 -14.14 -4.82
N VAL A 42 -1.86 -14.25 -5.01
CA VAL A 42 -1.19 -13.50 -6.09
C VAL A 42 -1.36 -14.28 -7.38
N ASN A 43 -2.17 -13.76 -8.31
CA ASN A 43 -2.42 -14.43 -9.58
C ASN A 43 -1.38 -14.05 -10.66
N THR A 44 -0.54 -13.05 -10.40
CA THR A 44 0.48 -12.57 -11.35
C THR A 44 1.90 -12.96 -10.93
N ASN A 45 2.59 -13.71 -11.79
CA ASN A 45 4.00 -14.11 -11.61
C ASN A 45 5.02 -12.97 -11.79
N ASN A 46 4.60 -11.73 -12.08
CA ASN A 46 5.51 -10.73 -12.67
C ASN A 46 5.51 -9.33 -12.05
N THR A 47 5.45 -9.17 -10.73
CA THR A 47 5.76 -7.85 -10.14
C THR A 47 6.78 -7.97 -9.01
N MET A 48 8.00 -7.48 -9.28
CA MET A 48 9.05 -7.23 -8.27
C MET A 48 8.57 -6.29 -7.14
N ILE A 49 7.43 -5.63 -7.34
CA ILE A 49 6.80 -4.73 -6.39
C ILE A 49 5.48 -5.38 -5.99
N ARG A 50 5.38 -5.79 -4.73
CA ARG A 50 4.12 -6.22 -4.11
C ARG A 50 3.70 -5.08 -3.21
N HIS A 51 2.57 -4.45 -3.54
CA HIS A 51 2.05 -3.32 -2.76
C HIS A 51 1.24 -3.76 -1.54
N LEU A 52 0.80 -5.02 -1.49
CA LEU A 52 -0.02 -5.57 -0.44
C LEU A 52 0.52 -6.93 0.04
N GLN A 53 0.41 -7.18 1.35
CA GLN A 53 0.86 -8.42 1.99
C GLN A 53 -0.21 -8.94 2.96
N ILE A 54 -0.27 -10.26 3.12
CA ILE A 54 -1.16 -10.89 4.11
C ILE A 54 -0.71 -10.48 5.53
N ALA A 55 -1.68 -10.32 6.42
CA ALA A 55 -1.53 -9.90 7.81
C ALA A 55 -1.04 -8.46 8.02
N SER A 56 -0.80 -7.69 6.95
CA SER A 56 -0.60 -6.25 7.07
C SER A 56 -1.86 -5.60 7.65
N LYS A 57 -1.68 -4.77 8.68
CA LYS A 57 -2.75 -3.96 9.28
C LYS A 57 -2.89 -2.62 8.56
N PHE A 58 -4.09 -2.04 8.57
CA PHE A 58 -4.29 -0.71 8.02
C PHE A 58 -3.75 0.33 8.99
N ILE A 59 -2.98 1.29 8.47
CA ILE A 59 -2.27 2.28 9.26
C ILE A 59 -2.62 3.67 8.74
N THR A 60 -3.00 4.57 9.64
CA THR A 60 -3.17 6.00 9.38
C THR A 60 -2.20 6.82 10.23
N LYS A 61 -2.17 8.14 10.01
CA LYS A 61 -1.32 9.05 10.80
C LYS A 61 -1.68 9.05 12.30
N ASP A 62 -2.93 8.75 12.63
CA ASP A 62 -3.55 8.84 13.94
C ASP A 62 -3.83 7.46 14.56
N ARG A 63 -3.81 6.39 13.77
CA ARG A 63 -4.01 5.00 14.23
C ARG A 63 -2.93 4.10 13.65
N HIS A 64 -1.97 3.74 14.49
CA HIS A 64 -0.85 2.86 14.11
C HIS A 64 -0.43 1.97 15.29
N PHE A 65 -0.03 0.74 14.98
CA PHE A 65 0.52 -0.21 15.96
C PHE A 65 2.03 -0.31 15.92
N ASP A 66 2.63 0.06 14.79
CA ASP A 66 4.06 0.08 14.56
C ASP A 66 4.48 1.52 14.25
N GLU A 67 5.18 2.16 15.19
CA GLU A 67 5.68 3.53 15.05
C GLU A 67 6.63 3.68 13.86
N ARG A 68 7.34 2.62 13.48
CA ARG A 68 8.22 2.68 12.29
C ARG A 68 7.36 2.93 11.07
N LEU A 69 6.33 2.10 10.86
CA LEU A 69 5.43 2.23 9.72
C LEU A 69 4.54 3.49 9.77
N ALA A 70 4.32 4.07 10.96
CA ALA A 70 3.62 5.35 11.11
C ALA A 70 4.29 6.51 10.38
N VAL A 71 5.62 6.46 10.20
CA VAL A 71 6.39 7.46 9.42
C VAL A 71 5.87 7.52 7.98
N CYS A 72 5.47 6.39 7.41
CA CYS A 72 4.90 6.33 6.07
C CYS A 72 3.55 7.03 5.99
N ALA A 73 2.64 6.73 6.91
CA ALA A 73 1.32 7.35 6.97
C ALA A 73 1.42 8.87 7.15
N THR A 74 2.34 9.31 8.01
CA THR A 74 2.58 10.73 8.29
C THR A 74 3.22 11.44 7.10
N THR A 75 4.23 10.83 6.46
CA THR A 75 4.97 11.47 5.38
C THR A 75 4.15 11.53 4.09
N LEU A 76 3.37 10.49 3.79
CA LEU A 76 2.50 10.44 2.61
C LEU A 76 1.14 11.10 2.85
N GLY A 77 0.76 11.33 4.11
CA GLY A 77 -0.52 11.95 4.46
C GLY A 77 -1.75 11.09 4.14
N MET A 78 -1.59 9.77 4.01
CA MET A 78 -2.67 8.85 3.64
C MET A 78 -2.69 7.60 4.53
N GLY A 79 -3.81 6.87 4.52
CA GLY A 79 -3.93 5.58 5.18
C GLY A 79 -3.63 4.43 4.21
N TRP A 80 -2.81 3.47 4.62
CA TRP A 80 -2.49 2.30 3.80
C TRP A 80 -2.03 1.09 4.63
N TRP A 81 -2.03 -0.08 4.02
CA TRP A 81 -1.33 -1.27 4.51
C TRP A 81 0.17 -1.15 4.22
N TYR A 82 0.85 -0.30 4.97
CA TYR A 82 2.29 -0.07 4.77
C TYR A 82 3.12 -1.33 5.04
N SER A 83 4.23 -1.45 4.30
CA SER A 83 5.23 -2.48 4.50
C SER A 83 6.61 -1.85 4.70
N GLU A 84 7.59 -2.66 5.09
CA GLU A 84 9.00 -2.27 5.23
C GLU A 84 9.56 -1.59 3.97
N LYS A 85 9.04 -1.92 2.78
CA LYS A 85 9.45 -1.24 1.53
C LYS A 85 9.17 0.26 1.57
N CYS A 86 8.07 0.68 2.20
CA CYS A 86 7.80 2.10 2.37
C CYS A 86 8.87 2.76 3.25
N LEU A 87 9.27 2.11 4.35
CA LEU A 87 10.33 2.64 5.22
C LEU A 87 11.64 2.80 4.47
N GLN A 88 12.04 1.77 3.70
CA GLN A 88 13.23 1.83 2.87
C GLN A 88 13.17 2.97 1.84
N SER A 89 12.02 3.17 1.18
CA SER A 89 11.84 4.28 0.24
C SER A 89 11.89 5.64 0.94
N MET A 90 11.34 5.78 2.15
CA MET A 90 11.37 7.04 2.91
C MET A 90 12.77 7.42 3.42
N MET A 91 13.70 6.44 3.53
CA MET A 91 15.11 6.70 3.82
C MET A 91 15.85 7.35 2.64
N LEU A 92 15.33 7.24 1.41
CA LEU A 92 15.94 7.86 0.24
C LEU A 92 15.62 9.36 0.21
N HIS A 93 16.66 10.19 0.30
CA HIS A 93 16.54 11.66 0.32
C HIS A 93 15.73 12.22 -0.86
N SER A 94 15.94 11.69 -2.07
CA SER A 94 15.22 12.12 -3.29
C SER A 94 13.73 11.85 -3.19
N VAL A 95 13.33 10.66 -2.73
CA VAL A 95 11.93 10.27 -2.55
C VAL A 95 11.27 11.16 -1.49
N ARG A 96 11.94 11.38 -0.36
CA ARG A 96 11.42 12.23 0.72
C ARG A 96 11.24 13.68 0.27
N ALA A 97 12.17 14.21 -0.53
CA ALA A 97 12.07 15.55 -1.09
C ALA A 97 10.91 15.66 -2.09
N TYR A 98 10.73 14.65 -2.95
CA TYR A 98 9.63 14.59 -3.90
C TYR A 98 8.26 14.54 -3.21
N VAL A 99 8.09 13.66 -2.22
CA VAL A 99 6.82 13.52 -1.49
C VAL A 99 6.45 14.80 -0.73
N LYS A 100 7.45 15.54 -0.24
CA LYS A 100 7.24 16.82 0.46
C LYS A 100 7.18 18.02 -0.48
N ALA A 101 7.42 17.85 -1.77
CA ALA A 101 7.36 18.95 -2.71
C ALA A 101 5.91 19.48 -2.77
N PRO A 102 5.70 20.81 -2.73
CA PRO A 102 4.37 21.37 -2.90
C PRO A 102 3.84 20.94 -4.26
N THR A 103 2.62 20.38 -4.27
CA THR A 103 1.94 20.03 -5.51
C THR A 103 1.63 21.32 -6.26
N VAL A 104 2.40 21.60 -7.32
CA VAL A 104 2.09 22.71 -8.22
C VAL A 104 0.96 22.22 -9.12
N ILE A 105 -0.26 22.62 -8.79
CA ILE A 105 -1.40 22.48 -9.72
C ILE A 105 -1.27 23.67 -10.67
N ALA A 106 -0.79 23.40 -11.88
CA ALA A 106 -0.76 24.37 -12.98
C ALA A 106 -2.14 24.45 -13.67
#